data_AF-A0A839BNM4-F1
#
_entry.id   AF-A0A839BNM4-F1
#
_cell.length_a   1.000
_cell.length_b   1.000
_cell.length_c   1.000
_cell.angle_alpha   90.00
_cell.angle_beta   90.00
_cell.angle_gamma   90.00
#
_symmetry.space_group_name_H-M   'P 1'
#
loop_
_entity.id
_entity.type
_entity.pdbx_description
1 polymer ?
#
loop_
_entity_poly.entity_id
_entity_poly.type
_entity_poly.pdbx_seq_one_letter_code
_entity_poly.pdbx_strand_id
1 'polypeptide(L)'
;MLSIYGKKLRPQNEVNAIISATSGFEEKTLKKWQKISTSDSQYIHIIVSGDVEFRRESDELCMFTVQGPCIFGLCSMFYSATHMYGLIRSNTVVRSIKKEDFAQLMTENNLWPELTKVLSWYICMLSKRDDVLVARSAYSVVREFLYEINELIVQHQRDINIYDYIQEYTNLARSTIIKILSDLKKGQYIVVEKGRLLNLTSLPEKY
;
A
#
# COMPACT_ATOMS: atom_id res chain seq x y z
N MET A 1 -6.83 -6.04 6.39
CA MET A 1 -6.28 -7.10 5.54
C MET A 1 -5.05 -6.66 4.76
N LEU A 2 -5.09 -5.80 3.75
CA LEU A 2 -3.90 -5.53 2.91
C LEU A 2 -2.85 -4.71 3.64
N SER A 3 -3.26 -3.60 4.27
CA SER A 3 -2.35 -2.76 5.05
C SER A 3 -1.72 -3.53 6.23
N ILE A 4 -2.55 -4.33 6.91
CA ILE A 4 -2.17 -5.11 8.09
C ILE A 4 -1.29 -6.30 7.72
N TYR A 5 -1.63 -7.05 6.67
CA TYR A 5 -0.83 -8.15 6.15
C TYR A 5 0.56 -7.67 5.75
N GLY A 6 0.63 -6.56 5.02
CA GLY A 6 1.90 -5.95 4.62
C GLY A 6 2.76 -5.53 5.79
N LYS A 7 2.15 -4.91 6.80
CA LYS A 7 2.88 -4.49 8.01
C LYS A 7 3.42 -5.67 8.80
N LYS A 8 2.65 -6.76 8.95
CA LYS A 8 3.06 -7.97 9.70
C LYS A 8 4.19 -8.74 9.02
N LEU A 9 4.18 -8.82 7.69
CA LEU A 9 5.17 -9.60 6.92
C LEU A 9 6.42 -8.78 6.51
N ARG A 10 6.46 -7.48 6.82
CA ARG A 10 7.51 -6.58 6.33
C ARG A 10 8.91 -7.02 6.81
N PRO A 11 9.87 -7.26 5.90
CA PRO A 11 11.24 -7.65 6.26
C PRO A 11 12.04 -6.42 6.71
N GLN A 12 11.77 -5.96 7.94
CA GLN A 12 12.25 -4.67 8.42
C GLN A 12 13.78 -4.60 8.51
N ASN A 13 14.42 -5.70 8.90
CA ASN A 13 15.89 -5.75 9.04
C ASN A 13 16.57 -5.63 7.67
N GLU A 14 16.07 -6.34 6.68
CA GLU A 14 16.56 -6.31 5.30
C GLU A 14 16.36 -4.93 4.66
N VAL A 15 15.20 -4.33 4.87
CA VAL A 15 14.95 -2.95 4.43
C VAL A 15 15.94 -1.99 5.08
N ASN A 16 16.17 -2.09 6.39
CA ASN A 16 17.10 -1.22 7.10
C ASN A 16 18.56 -1.41 6.62
N ALA A 17 18.97 -2.64 6.29
CA ALA A 17 20.30 -2.92 5.74
C ALA A 17 20.52 -2.19 4.41
N ILE A 18 19.55 -2.28 3.49
CA ILE A 18 19.62 -1.60 2.18
C ILE A 18 19.60 -0.07 2.35
N ILE A 19 18.82 0.45 3.30
CA ILE A 19 18.77 1.91 3.58
C ILE A 19 20.08 2.40 4.19
N SER A 20 20.73 1.59 5.02
CA SER A 20 22.04 1.93 5.60
C SER A 20 23.12 1.97 4.52
N ALA A 21 23.12 0.98 3.61
CA ALA A 21 24.06 0.93 2.48
C ALA A 21 23.93 2.13 1.53
N THR A 22 22.74 2.70 1.41
CA THR A 22 22.47 3.86 0.54
C THR A 22 22.66 5.22 1.22
N SER A 23 23.27 5.25 2.42
CA SER A 23 23.43 6.49 3.22
C SER A 23 24.32 7.56 2.58
N GLY A 24 25.21 7.19 1.65
CA GLY A 24 26.07 8.12 0.93
C GLY A 24 25.37 8.94 -0.18
N PHE A 25 24.10 8.65 -0.49
CA PHE A 25 23.37 9.33 -1.55
C PHE A 25 22.60 10.55 -1.02
N GLU A 26 22.48 11.58 -1.87
CA GLU A 26 21.78 12.83 -1.54
C GLU A 26 20.32 12.56 -1.12
N GLU A 27 19.93 13.17 0.01
CA GLU A 27 18.56 13.15 0.52
C GLU A 27 17.79 14.37 0.06
N LYS A 28 16.57 14.15 -0.44
CA LYS A 28 15.61 15.20 -0.79
C LYS A 28 14.36 15.04 0.04
N THR A 29 13.87 16.16 0.58
CA THR A 29 12.59 16.19 1.29
C THR A 29 11.47 16.52 0.33
N LEU A 30 10.49 15.63 0.24
CA LEU A 30 9.26 15.83 -0.51
C LEU A 30 8.12 16.18 0.44
N LYS A 31 7.31 17.15 0.02
CA LYS A 31 6.13 17.64 0.72
C LYS A 31 4.90 16.81 0.33
N LYS A 32 3.89 16.88 1.19
CA LYS A 32 2.57 16.28 0.96
C LYS A 32 2.04 16.61 -0.44
N TRP A 33 1.47 15.60 -1.10
CA TRP A 33 0.89 15.63 -2.46
C TRP A 33 1.88 15.65 -3.62
N GLN A 34 3.19 15.70 -3.36
CA GLN A 34 4.17 15.49 -4.43
C GLN A 34 4.16 14.02 -4.89
N LYS A 35 4.51 13.81 -6.16
CA LYS A 35 4.58 12.48 -6.78
C LYS A 35 6.04 12.06 -6.94
N ILE A 36 6.30 10.77 -6.78
CA ILE A 36 7.54 10.09 -7.17
C ILE A 36 7.14 9.07 -8.21
N SER A 37 7.69 9.15 -9.42
CA SER A 37 7.37 8.18 -10.48
C SER A 37 8.60 7.40 -10.89
N THR A 38 8.36 6.17 -11.37
CA THR A 38 9.36 5.36 -12.05
C THR A 38 9.25 5.52 -13.58
N SER A 39 8.47 6.48 -14.06
CA SER A 39 8.23 6.75 -15.49
C SER A 39 9.52 6.94 -16.28
N ASP A 40 10.52 7.61 -15.70
CA ASP A 40 11.81 7.82 -16.35
C ASP A 40 12.71 6.58 -16.27
N SER A 41 12.28 5.55 -15.55
CA SER A 41 12.88 4.21 -15.46
C SER A 41 14.41 4.19 -15.29
N GLN A 42 15.03 5.23 -14.75
CA GLN A 42 16.48 5.23 -14.51
C GLN A 42 16.81 5.21 -13.03
N TYR A 43 15.83 5.47 -12.16
CA TYR A 43 16.05 5.63 -10.74
C TYR A 43 15.31 4.60 -9.90
N ILE A 44 15.95 4.20 -8.81
CA ILE A 44 15.38 3.56 -7.64
C ILE A 44 15.24 4.63 -6.57
N HIS A 45 14.08 4.68 -5.92
CA HIS A 45 13.79 5.65 -4.87
C HIS A 45 13.81 4.95 -3.52
N ILE A 46 14.71 5.39 -2.64
CA ILE A 46 14.79 4.93 -1.26
C ILE A 46 14.04 5.93 -0.40
N ILE A 47 12.89 5.52 0.10
CA ILE A 47 12.14 6.26 1.10
C ILE A 47 12.81 5.99 2.45
N VAL A 48 13.43 7.01 3.03
CA VAL A 48 14.13 6.91 4.33
C VAL A 48 13.14 7.09 5.49
N SER A 49 12.20 8.03 5.35
CA SER A 49 11.17 8.30 6.35
C SER A 49 9.96 8.98 5.71
N GLY A 50 8.83 8.99 6.42
CA GLY A 50 7.56 9.56 5.96
C GLY A 50 6.55 8.51 5.48
N ASP A 51 5.43 8.97 4.93
CA ASP A 51 4.32 8.13 4.48
C ASP A 51 4.09 8.29 2.98
N VAL A 52 4.01 7.17 2.28
CA VAL A 52 3.83 7.12 0.84
C VAL A 52 2.73 6.15 0.48
N GLU A 53 1.82 6.59 -0.38
CA GLU A 53 0.85 5.73 -1.03
C GLU A 53 1.32 5.36 -2.42
N PHE A 54 1.32 4.08 -2.74
CA PHE A 54 1.63 3.62 -4.09
C PHE A 54 0.33 3.45 -4.85
N ARG A 55 0.17 4.24 -5.91
CA ARG A 55 -1.04 4.26 -6.74
C ARG A 55 -0.76 3.74 -8.13
N ARG A 56 -1.72 3.02 -8.69
CA ARG A 56 -1.66 2.53 -10.06
C ARG A 56 -1.97 3.65 -11.04
N GLU A 57 -1.15 3.81 -12.08
CA GLU A 57 -1.32 4.91 -13.05
C GLU A 57 -2.60 4.82 -13.87
N SER A 58 -3.08 3.60 -14.16
CA SER A 58 -4.23 3.41 -15.08
C SER A 58 -5.56 3.92 -14.53
N ASP A 59 -5.76 3.90 -13.21
CA ASP A 59 -7.04 4.19 -12.58
C ASP A 59 -6.95 4.75 -11.15
N GLU A 60 -5.76 5.21 -10.74
CA GLU A 60 -5.53 5.92 -9.47
C GLU A 60 -5.80 5.11 -8.20
N LEU A 61 -6.02 3.79 -8.33
CA LEU A 61 -6.22 2.91 -7.19
C LEU A 61 -4.97 2.85 -6.31
N CYS A 62 -5.18 2.98 -5.00
CA CYS A 62 -4.16 2.68 -4.01
C CYS A 62 -3.86 1.19 -4.04
N MET A 63 -2.63 0.84 -4.41
CA MET A 63 -2.15 -0.53 -4.39
C MET A 63 -1.77 -0.94 -2.98
N PHE A 64 -1.06 -0.06 -2.27
CA PHE A 64 -0.70 -0.21 -0.87
C PHE A 64 -0.17 1.12 -0.31
N THR A 65 -0.26 1.28 1.01
CA THR A 65 0.35 2.41 1.74
C THR A 65 1.52 1.89 2.56
N VAL A 66 2.63 2.62 2.56
CA VAL A 66 3.78 2.32 3.41
C VAL A 66 4.09 3.50 4.31
N GLN A 67 4.20 3.19 5.60
CA GLN A 67 4.67 4.13 6.61
C GLN A 67 6.14 3.81 6.92
N GLY A 68 6.99 4.82 6.86
CA GLY A 68 8.41 4.69 7.13
C GLY A 68 9.21 4.03 5.99
N PRO A 69 10.39 3.47 6.29
CA PRO A 69 11.45 3.31 5.31
C PRO A 69 11.16 2.23 4.26
N CYS A 70 11.17 2.52 2.95
CA CYS A 70 10.90 1.51 1.91
C CYS A 70 11.61 1.79 0.59
N ILE A 71 11.59 0.81 -0.33
CA ILE A 71 12.32 0.88 -1.59
C ILE A 71 11.30 0.83 -2.73
N PHE A 72 11.27 1.88 -3.55
CA PHE A 72 10.37 2.00 -4.68
C PHE A 72 11.12 2.00 -6.01
N GLY A 73 10.53 1.40 -7.04
CA GLY A 73 11.14 1.27 -8.37
C GLY A 73 11.82 -0.07 -8.66
N LEU A 74 11.80 -1.01 -7.72
CA LEU A 74 12.43 -2.34 -7.90
C LEU A 74 11.88 -3.12 -9.10
N CYS A 75 10.57 -3.07 -9.37
CA CYS A 75 9.99 -3.72 -10.56
C CYS A 75 10.57 -3.18 -11.87
N SER A 76 11.05 -1.93 -11.85
CA SER A 76 11.66 -1.32 -13.02
C SER A 76 13.16 -1.60 -13.12
N MET A 77 13.80 -2.18 -12.10
CA MET A 77 15.26 -2.36 -12.05
C MET A 77 15.84 -3.02 -13.32
N PHE A 78 15.11 -3.99 -13.88
CA PHE A 78 15.48 -4.72 -15.09
C PHE A 78 14.49 -4.57 -16.26
N TYR A 79 13.39 -3.82 -16.05
CA TYR A 79 12.29 -3.73 -17.00
C TYR A 79 11.73 -2.30 -17.08
N SER A 80 11.11 -1.96 -18.21
CA SER A 80 10.35 -0.71 -18.34
C SER A 80 8.99 -0.84 -17.65
N ALA A 81 8.98 -0.73 -16.32
CA ALA A 81 7.77 -0.81 -15.50
C ALA A 81 7.35 0.59 -15.01
N THR A 82 6.27 1.13 -15.57
CA THR A 82 5.70 2.45 -15.23
C THR A 82 4.28 2.36 -14.65
N HIS A 83 3.90 1.20 -14.13
CA HIS A 83 2.50 0.96 -13.74
C HIS A 83 2.06 1.64 -12.44
N MET A 84 3.00 2.18 -11.65
CA MET A 84 2.72 2.79 -10.36
C MET A 84 3.53 4.06 -10.13
N TYR A 85 2.99 4.95 -9.31
CA TYR A 85 3.68 6.10 -8.76
C TYR A 85 3.45 6.19 -7.24
N GLY A 86 4.39 6.81 -6.53
CA GLY A 86 4.27 7.13 -5.11
C GLY A 86 3.68 8.51 -4.90
N LEU A 87 2.61 8.62 -4.11
CA LEU A 87 1.99 9.87 -3.67
C LEU A 87 2.37 10.14 -2.22
N ILE A 88 3.03 11.27 -1.98
CA ILE A 88 3.52 11.66 -0.66
C ILE A 88 2.38 12.11 0.25
N ARG A 89 2.28 11.56 1.46
CA ARG A 89 1.20 11.86 2.43
C ARG A 89 1.64 12.64 3.66
N SER A 90 2.92 12.61 4.00
CA SER A 90 3.57 13.44 5.03
C SER A 90 4.92 13.96 4.51
N ASN A 91 5.66 14.75 5.29
CA ASN A 91 7.00 15.14 4.84
C ASN A 91 7.88 13.89 4.76
N THR A 92 8.36 13.57 3.57
CA THR A 92 9.03 12.29 3.26
C THR A 92 10.44 12.56 2.78
N VAL A 93 11.42 11.85 3.35
CA VAL A 93 12.82 11.93 2.94
C VAL A 93 13.11 10.81 1.94
N VAL A 94 13.68 11.15 0.79
CA VAL A 94 13.91 10.22 -0.33
C VAL A 94 15.31 10.38 -0.91
N ARG A 95 15.97 9.28 -1.22
CA ARG A 95 17.18 9.22 -2.05
C ARG A 95 16.81 8.67 -3.43
N SER A 96 17.25 9.32 -4.49
CA SER A 96 17.03 8.83 -5.86
C SER A 96 18.37 8.37 -6.43
N ILE A 97 18.48 7.08 -6.70
CA ILE A 97 19.74 6.41 -7.04
C ILE A 97 19.60 5.81 -8.43
N LYS A 98 20.59 5.98 -9.30
CA LYS A 98 20.52 5.33 -10.61
C LYS A 98 20.49 3.81 -10.45
N LYS A 99 19.76 3.11 -11.31
CA LYS A 99 19.61 1.64 -11.23
C LYS A 99 20.94 0.91 -11.27
N GLU A 100 21.87 1.38 -12.09
CA GLU A 100 23.22 0.81 -12.22
C GLU A 100 23.99 0.96 -10.90
N ASP A 101 24.04 2.17 -10.34
CA ASP A 101 24.69 2.44 -9.04
C ASP A 101 24.05 1.61 -7.92
N PHE A 102 22.72 1.50 -7.90
CA PHE A 102 22.01 0.69 -6.91
C PHE A 102 22.36 -0.80 -7.05
N ALA A 103 22.37 -1.35 -8.27
CA ALA A 103 22.73 -2.75 -8.54
C ALA A 103 24.18 -3.05 -8.15
N GLN A 104 25.09 -2.15 -8.47
CA GLN A 104 26.51 -2.25 -8.08
C GLN A 104 26.63 -2.25 -6.55
N LEU A 105 25.98 -1.32 -5.87
CA LEU A 105 25.98 -1.24 -4.41
C LEU A 105 25.45 -2.52 -3.75
N MET A 106 24.37 -3.10 -4.27
CA MET A 106 23.82 -4.37 -3.76
C MET A 106 24.82 -5.52 -3.93
N THR A 107 25.61 -5.51 -5.01
CA THR A 107 26.63 -6.52 -5.28
C THR A 107 27.83 -6.36 -4.35
N GLU A 108 28.39 -5.15 -4.26
CA GLU A 108 29.57 -4.85 -3.45
C GLU A 108 29.35 -5.10 -1.95
N ASN A 109 28.13 -4.83 -1.47
CA ASN A 109 27.75 -5.04 -0.06
C ASN A 109 27.12 -6.42 0.20
N ASN A 110 27.04 -7.29 -0.81
CA ASN A 110 26.42 -8.62 -0.73
C ASN A 110 24.97 -8.59 -0.20
N LEU A 111 24.17 -7.61 -0.64
CA LEU A 111 22.79 -7.35 -0.17
C LEU A 111 21.69 -7.94 -1.05
N TRP A 112 22.04 -8.73 -2.07
CA TRP A 112 21.06 -9.40 -2.92
C TRP A 112 20.10 -10.33 -2.16
N PRO A 113 20.52 -11.08 -1.11
CA PRO A 113 19.60 -11.87 -0.30
C PRO A 113 18.54 -11.02 0.42
N GLU A 114 18.95 -9.90 1.00
CA GLU A 114 18.09 -8.91 1.66
C GLU A 114 17.10 -8.32 0.66
N LEU A 115 17.60 -7.89 -0.51
CA LEU A 115 16.78 -7.34 -1.58
C LEU A 115 15.75 -8.36 -2.09
N THR A 116 16.15 -9.64 -2.20
CA THR A 116 15.25 -10.73 -2.63
C THR A 116 14.12 -10.96 -1.62
N LYS A 117 14.38 -10.85 -0.33
CA LYS A 117 13.34 -10.90 0.70
C LYS A 117 12.38 -9.71 0.61
N VAL A 118 12.89 -8.50 0.33
CA VAL A 118 12.03 -7.31 0.08
C VAL A 118 11.16 -7.52 -1.16
N LEU A 119 11.72 -8.04 -2.25
CA LEU A 119 10.97 -8.38 -3.46
C LEU A 119 9.88 -9.42 -3.18
N SER A 120 10.22 -10.45 -2.42
CA SER A 120 9.27 -11.50 -2.00
C SER A 120 8.10 -10.92 -1.20
N TRP A 121 8.39 -9.96 -0.31
CA TRP A 121 7.35 -9.23 0.44
C TRP A 121 6.42 -8.43 -0.49
N TYR A 122 6.96 -7.72 -1.49
CA TYR A 122 6.13 -7.04 -2.49
C TYR A 122 5.25 -8.01 -3.29
N ILE A 123 5.78 -9.17 -3.66
CA ILE A 123 5.00 -10.21 -4.34
C ILE A 123 3.85 -10.68 -3.45
N CYS A 124 4.13 -11.02 -2.18
CA CYS A 124 3.08 -11.42 -1.22
C CYS A 124 1.99 -10.35 -1.09
N MET A 125 2.37 -9.07 -1.05
CA MET A 125 1.42 -7.95 -0.97
C MET A 125 0.50 -7.88 -2.19
N LEU A 126 1.08 -7.96 -3.39
CA LEU A 126 0.32 -7.93 -4.64
C LEU A 126 -0.56 -9.17 -4.79
N SER A 127 -0.04 -10.36 -4.49
CA SER A 127 -0.82 -11.61 -4.52
C SER A 127 -1.97 -11.59 -3.52
N LYS A 128 -1.76 -11.03 -2.31
CA LYS A 128 -2.83 -10.92 -1.33
C LYS A 128 -3.92 -9.95 -1.80
N ARG A 129 -3.53 -8.86 -2.46
CA ARG A 129 -4.47 -7.93 -3.09
C ARG A 129 -5.30 -8.62 -4.17
N ASP A 130 -4.66 -9.41 -5.01
CA ASP A 130 -5.35 -10.12 -6.08
C ASP A 130 -6.34 -11.15 -5.53
N ASP A 131 -5.97 -11.90 -4.46
CA ASP A 131 -6.89 -12.80 -3.75
C ASP A 131 -8.16 -12.09 -3.26
N VAL A 132 -8.05 -10.84 -2.79
CA VAL A 132 -9.20 -10.07 -2.27
C VAL A 132 -10.07 -9.48 -3.37
N LEU A 133 -9.47 -9.04 -4.47
CA LEU A 133 -10.15 -8.18 -5.45
C LEU A 133 -10.57 -8.92 -6.73
N VAL A 134 -9.85 -9.98 -7.11
CA VAL A 134 -10.08 -10.66 -8.39
C VAL A 134 -11.15 -11.73 -8.23
N ALA A 135 -12.10 -11.76 -9.18
CA ALA A 135 -13.19 -12.74 -9.26
C ALA A 135 -14.09 -12.84 -8.01
N ARG A 136 -14.09 -11.83 -7.13
CA ARG A 136 -14.99 -11.74 -5.98
C ARG A 136 -16.18 -10.84 -6.28
N SER A 137 -17.33 -11.14 -5.66
CA SER A 137 -18.50 -10.28 -5.74
C SER A 137 -18.22 -8.92 -5.07
N ALA A 138 -18.91 -7.86 -5.50
CA ALA A 138 -18.80 -6.55 -4.86
C ALA A 138 -19.08 -6.61 -3.35
N TYR A 139 -20.04 -7.44 -2.95
CA TYR A 139 -20.33 -7.70 -1.54
C TYR A 139 -19.14 -8.31 -0.80
N SER A 140 -18.56 -9.39 -1.35
CA SER A 140 -17.42 -10.07 -0.75
C SER A 140 -16.24 -9.12 -0.56
N VAL A 141 -15.97 -8.27 -1.55
CA VAL A 141 -14.93 -7.23 -1.45
C VAL A 141 -15.24 -6.25 -0.32
N VAL A 142 -16.43 -5.65 -0.30
CA VAL A 142 -16.84 -4.70 0.75
C VAL A 142 -16.78 -5.34 2.14
N ARG A 143 -17.21 -6.59 2.28
CA ARG A 143 -17.14 -7.37 3.53
C ARG A 143 -15.71 -7.48 4.05
N GLU A 144 -14.75 -7.84 3.20
CA GLU A 144 -13.34 -7.93 3.58
C GLU A 144 -12.75 -6.58 4.02
N PHE A 145 -13.10 -5.49 3.32
CA PHE A 145 -12.68 -4.16 3.74
C PHE A 145 -13.31 -3.70 5.05
N LEU A 146 -14.58 -4.06 5.32
CA LEU A 146 -15.22 -3.74 6.59
C LEU A 146 -14.50 -4.41 7.78
N TYR A 147 -14.08 -5.66 7.64
CA TYR A 147 -13.25 -6.32 8.65
C TYR A 147 -11.89 -5.63 8.83
N GLU A 148 -11.24 -5.24 7.73
CA GLU A 148 -10.00 -4.47 7.78
C GLU A 148 -10.18 -3.14 8.51
N ILE A 149 -11.21 -2.37 8.16
CA ILE A 149 -11.50 -1.07 8.76
C ILE A 149 -11.77 -1.24 10.26
N ASN A 150 -12.55 -2.26 10.65
CA ASN A 150 -12.80 -2.54 12.06
C ASN A 150 -11.50 -2.84 12.83
N GLU A 151 -10.61 -3.66 12.27
CA GLU A 151 -9.30 -3.95 12.88
C GLU A 151 -8.44 -2.67 13.00
N LEU A 152 -8.43 -1.82 11.97
CA LEU A 152 -7.69 -0.54 11.97
C LEU A 152 -8.25 0.48 12.98
N ILE A 153 -9.56 0.54 13.17
CA ILE A 153 -10.18 1.43 14.16
C ILE A 153 -9.90 0.90 15.57
N VAL A 154 -10.16 -0.38 15.83
CA VAL A 154 -10.08 -0.97 17.18
C VAL A 154 -8.63 -1.11 17.65
N GLN A 155 -7.74 -1.62 16.80
CA GLN A 155 -6.36 -1.94 17.22
C GLN A 155 -5.38 -0.80 16.93
N HIS A 156 -5.67 0.05 15.96
CA HIS A 156 -4.75 1.10 15.51
C HIS A 156 -5.31 2.52 15.67
N GLN A 157 -6.48 2.69 16.31
CA GLN A 157 -7.12 3.97 16.61
C GLN A 157 -7.20 4.91 15.40
N ARG A 158 -7.35 4.33 14.20
CA ARG A 158 -7.43 5.13 12.98
C ARG A 158 -8.81 5.74 12.82
N ASP A 159 -8.84 6.99 12.41
CA ASP A 159 -10.07 7.65 11.99
C ASP A 159 -10.29 7.41 10.49
N ILE A 160 -11.26 6.56 10.15
CA ILE A 160 -11.48 6.09 8.78
C ILE A 160 -12.94 6.33 8.37
N ASN A 161 -13.11 7.01 7.24
CA ASN A 161 -14.37 6.99 6.50
C ASN A 161 -14.44 5.69 5.67
N ILE A 162 -15.44 4.85 5.94
CA ILE A 162 -15.61 3.54 5.31
C ILE A 162 -15.66 3.67 3.79
N TYR A 163 -16.43 4.63 3.30
CA TYR A 163 -16.67 4.81 1.89
C TYR A 163 -15.40 5.24 1.16
N ASP A 164 -14.73 6.28 1.66
CA ASP A 164 -13.51 6.81 1.05
C ASP A 164 -12.42 5.73 1.04
N TYR A 165 -12.29 4.98 2.15
CA TYR A 165 -11.32 3.88 2.24
C TYR A 165 -11.59 2.80 1.19
N ILE A 166 -12.80 2.27 1.09
CA ILE A 166 -13.10 1.22 0.10
C ILE A 166 -12.89 1.73 -1.33
N GLN A 167 -13.26 2.98 -1.60
CA GLN A 167 -13.10 3.57 -2.92
C GLN A 167 -11.62 3.76 -3.30
N GLU A 168 -10.75 4.08 -2.36
CA GLU A 168 -9.32 4.23 -2.64
C GLU A 168 -8.66 2.93 -3.12
N TYR A 169 -9.15 1.77 -2.69
CA TYR A 169 -8.54 0.46 -3.00
C TYR A 169 -9.32 -0.37 -4.04
N THR A 170 -10.51 0.07 -4.47
CA THR A 170 -11.39 -0.72 -5.35
C THR A 170 -12.02 0.12 -6.46
N ASN A 171 -12.29 -0.51 -7.61
CA ASN A 171 -13.06 0.10 -8.72
C ASN A 171 -14.58 -0.04 -8.53
N LEU A 172 -15.05 -0.27 -7.29
CA LEU A 172 -16.48 -0.40 -7.04
C LEU A 172 -17.17 0.96 -7.21
N ALA A 173 -18.27 0.96 -7.94
CA ALA A 173 -19.09 2.16 -8.09
C ALA A 173 -19.61 2.63 -6.72
N ARG A 174 -19.66 3.95 -6.54
CA ARG A 174 -20.15 4.59 -5.30
C ARG A 174 -21.53 4.08 -4.89
N SER A 175 -22.45 4.00 -5.84
CA SER A 175 -23.81 3.50 -5.63
C SER A 175 -23.82 2.06 -5.13
N THR A 176 -22.93 1.21 -5.64
CA THR A 176 -22.79 -0.19 -5.21
C THR A 176 -22.32 -0.30 -3.77
N ILE A 177 -21.27 0.44 -3.38
CA ILE A 177 -20.77 0.46 -2.00
C ILE A 177 -21.88 0.94 -1.04
N ILE A 178 -22.52 2.07 -1.37
CA ILE A 178 -23.60 2.65 -0.53
C ILE A 178 -24.77 1.68 -0.39
N LYS A 179 -25.18 1.00 -1.48
CA LYS A 179 -26.25 0.01 -1.43
C LYS A 179 -25.92 -1.14 -0.47
N ILE A 180 -24.72 -1.73 -0.61
CA ILE A 180 -24.27 -2.81 0.26
C ILE A 180 -24.23 -2.37 1.73
N LEU A 181 -23.64 -1.20 2.03
CA LEU A 181 -23.60 -0.67 3.39
C LEU A 181 -25.01 -0.41 3.95
N SER A 182 -25.94 0.08 3.11
CA SER A 182 -27.33 0.34 3.52
C SER A 182 -28.06 -0.94 3.88
N ASP A 183 -27.87 -2.01 3.10
CA ASP A 183 -28.52 -3.29 3.37
C ASP A 183 -27.91 -4.01 4.58
N LEU A 184 -26.59 -3.92 4.78
CA LEU A 184 -25.93 -4.38 6.01
C LEU A 184 -26.43 -3.62 7.25
N LYS A 185 -26.67 -2.31 7.13
CA LYS A 185 -27.25 -1.49 8.21
C LYS A 185 -28.69 -1.90 8.51
N LYS A 186 -29.53 -2.13 7.49
CA LYS A 186 -30.91 -2.62 7.66
C LYS A 186 -30.94 -3.99 8.35
N GLY A 187 -30.02 -4.87 7.97
CA GLY A 187 -29.83 -6.18 8.61
C GLY A 187 -29.20 -6.13 10.00
N GLN A 188 -28.92 -4.94 10.54
CA GLN A 188 -28.31 -4.73 11.86
C GLN A 188 -26.91 -5.36 12.03
N TYR A 189 -26.22 -5.62 10.91
CA TYR A 189 -24.87 -6.18 10.92
C TYR A 189 -23.79 -5.14 11.25
N ILE A 190 -24.05 -3.88 10.90
CA ILE A 190 -23.13 -2.77 11.14
C ILE A 190 -23.86 -1.55 11.71
N VAL A 191 -23.15 -0.79 12.53
CA VAL A 191 -23.57 0.55 12.97
C VAL A 191 -22.62 1.56 12.36
N VAL A 192 -23.16 2.45 11.54
CA VAL A 192 -22.39 3.48 10.82
C VAL A 192 -22.97 4.86 11.12
N GLU A 193 -22.13 5.77 11.57
CA GLU A 193 -22.45 7.18 11.82
C GLU A 193 -21.46 8.10 11.12
N LYS A 194 -21.96 9.11 10.40
CA LYS A 194 -21.14 10.08 9.65
C LYS A 194 -20.05 9.42 8.78
N GLY A 195 -20.35 8.25 8.20
CA GLY A 195 -19.42 7.48 7.37
C GLY A 195 -18.38 6.65 8.13
N ARG A 196 -18.42 6.61 9.47
CA ARG A 196 -17.50 5.84 10.32
C ARG A 196 -18.15 4.57 10.86
N LEU A 197 -17.37 3.50 10.93
CA LEU A 197 -17.82 2.23 11.49
C LEU A 197 -17.72 2.29 13.02
N LEU A 198 -18.86 2.17 13.71
CA LEU A 198 -18.91 2.16 15.18
C LEU A 198 -18.99 0.74 15.75
N ASN A 199 -19.70 -0.14 15.05
CA ASN A 199 -19.85 -1.53 15.46
C ASN A 199 -19.98 -2.41 14.22
N LEU A 200 -19.41 -3.60 14.31
CA LEU A 200 -19.45 -4.64 13.29
C LEU A 200 -19.67 -5.99 13.97
N THR A 201 -20.74 -6.67 13.58
CA THR A 201 -21.03 -8.05 13.99
C THR A 201 -20.62 -9.02 12.88
N SER A 202 -20.93 -10.31 13.04
CA SER A 202 -20.61 -11.30 12.00
C SER A 202 -21.38 -11.02 10.72
N LEU A 203 -20.66 -10.64 9.65
CA LEU A 203 -21.24 -10.35 8.34
C LEU A 203 -21.58 -11.67 7.62
N PRO A 204 -22.76 -11.75 6.96
CA PRO A 204 -23.18 -12.98 6.29
C PRO A 204 -22.20 -13.39 5.18
N GLU A 205 -22.04 -14.69 4.94
CA GLU A 205 -21.10 -15.16 3.91
C GLU A 205 -21.59 -14.89 2.50
N LYS A 206 -22.92 -14.78 2.32
CA LYS A 206 -23.59 -14.54 1.04
C LYS A 206 -24.60 -13.40 1.19
N TYR A 207 -24.70 -12.60 0.14
CA TYR A 207 -25.60 -11.45 0.02
C TYR A 207 -26.67 -11.75 -1.03
#